data_AF-A0A226X3R2-F1
#
_entry.id   AF-A0A226X3R2-F1
#
_cell.length_a   1.000
_cell.length_b   1.000
_cell.length_c   1.000
_cell.angle_alpha   90.00
_cell.angle_beta   90.00
_cell.angle_gamma   90.00
#
_symmetry.space_group_name_H-M   'P 1'
#
loop_
_entity.id
_entity.type
_entity.pdbx_description
1 polymer ?
#
loop_
_entity_poly.entity_id
_entity_poly.type
_entity_poly.pdbx_seq_one_letter_code
_entity_poly.pdbx_strand_id
1 'polypeptide(L)' 'MKSVSAEIDMVEKTLKELVRRPRLIRSTYWSTHIESFLARPGLRVQDRARLTALRDLIGAVAPTGDLSQDFRIDALTAT' A
#
# COMPACT_ATOMS: atom_id res chain seq x y z
N MET A 1 -11.11 11.04 21.00
CA MET A 1 -10.23 10.81 19.82
C MET A 1 -9.88 9.33 19.80
N LYS A 2 -10.08 8.61 18.68
CA LYS A 2 -9.59 7.22 18.57
C LYS A 2 -8.06 7.27 18.65
N SER A 3 -7.44 6.39 19.43
CA SER A 3 -5.98 6.34 19.56
C SER A 3 -5.36 6.05 18.19
N VAL A 4 -4.32 6.79 17.81
CA VAL A 4 -3.56 6.56 16.56
C VAL A 4 -3.09 5.10 16.47
N SER A 5 -2.74 4.49 17.61
CA SER A 5 -2.38 3.07 17.68
C SER A 5 -3.55 2.15 17.30
N ALA A 6 -4.79 2.48 17.68
CA ALA A 6 -5.96 1.69 17.30
C ALA A 6 -6.29 1.82 15.81
N GLU A 7 -6.03 3.00 15.22
CA GLU A 7 -6.14 3.19 13.76
C GLU A 7 -5.10 2.33 13.02
N ILE A 8 -3.85 2.33 13.49
CA ILE A 8 -2.77 1.52 12.91
C ILE A 8 -3.08 0.02 13.04
N ASP A 9 -3.59 -0.44 14.18
CA ASP A 9 -3.99 -1.85 14.35
C ASP A 9 -5.11 -2.25 13.38
N MET A 10 -6.05 -1.35 13.10
CA MET A 10 -7.12 -1.59 12.12
C MET A 10 -6.58 -1.64 10.69
N VAL A 11 -5.69 -0.72 10.34
CA VAL A 11 -5.01 -0.69 9.03
C VAL A 11 -4.21 -1.97 8.82
N GLU A 12 -3.43 -2.40 9.83
CA GLU A 12 -2.64 -3.63 9.76
C GLU A 12 -3.51 -4.86 9.53
N LYS A 13 -4.61 -5.02 10.29
CA LYS A 13 -5.54 -6.14 10.13
C LYS A 13 -6.17 -6.14 8.74
N THR A 14 -6.61 -4.97 8.27
CA THR A 14 -7.27 -4.83 6.97
C THR A 14 -6.31 -5.20 5.84
N LEU A 15 -5.09 -4.66 5.87
CA LEU A 15 -4.09 -4.94 4.85
C LEU A 15 -3.64 -6.41 4.85
N LYS A 16 -3.47 -7.03 6.01
CA LYS A 16 -3.17 -8.47 6.10
C LYS A 16 -4.24 -9.36 5.48
N GLU A 17 -5.50 -8.94 5.49
CA GLU A 17 -6.57 -9.67 4.82
C GLU A 17 -6.61 -9.36 3.31
N LEU A 18 -6.38 -8.09 2.92
CA LEU A 18 -6.34 -7.70 1.51
C LEU A 18 -5.15 -8.28 0.74
N VAL A 19 -3.99 -8.46 1.37
CA VAL A 19 -2.82 -9.08 0.72
C VAL A 19 -3.06 -10.55 0.41
N ARG A 20 -4.00 -11.23 1.09
CA ARG A 20 -4.45 -12.58 0.73
C ARG A 20 -5.30 -12.59 -0.55
N ARG A 21 -5.81 -11.43 -0.97
CA ARG A 21 -6.61 -11.23 -2.19
C ARG A 21 -6.09 -10.04 -2.99
N PRO A 22 -4.89 -10.14 -3.59
CA PRO A 22 -4.18 -8.99 -4.16
C PRO A 22 -4.97 -8.22 -5.22
N ARG A 23 -5.85 -8.89 -5.98
CA ARG A 23 -6.66 -8.25 -7.03
C ARG A 23 -7.68 -7.23 -6.50
N LEU A 24 -7.96 -7.25 -5.20
CA LEU A 24 -8.90 -6.33 -4.54
C LEU A 24 -8.20 -5.16 -3.83
N ILE A 25 -6.87 -5.15 -3.80
CA ILE A 25 -6.14 -4.11 -3.09
C ILE A 25 -6.08 -2.85 -3.95
N ARG A 26 -6.63 -1.76 -3.41
CA ARG A 26 -6.43 -0.41 -3.97
C ARG A 26 -5.07 0.11 -3.53
N SER A 27 -3.99 -0.40 -4.14
CA SER A 27 -2.60 -0.15 -3.70
C SER A 27 -2.28 1.33 -3.54
N THR A 28 -2.62 2.17 -4.52
CA THR A 28 -2.41 3.63 -4.45
C THR A 28 -3.12 4.26 -3.25
N TYR A 29 -4.38 3.88 -3.00
CA TYR A 29 -5.14 4.39 -1.84
C TYR A 29 -4.45 4.04 -0.53
N TRP A 30 -4.06 2.77 -0.37
CA TRP A 30 -3.44 2.31 0.86
C TRP A 30 -2.04 2.90 1.07
N SER A 31 -1.25 3.05 0.01
CA SER A 31 0.06 3.71 0.07
C SER A 31 -0.08 5.17 0.52
N THR A 32 -0.95 5.96 -0.12
CA THR A 32 -1.20 7.36 0.28
C THR A 32 -1.75 7.45 1.71
N HIS A 33 -2.61 6.51 2.12
CA HIS A 33 -3.15 6.49 3.47
C HIS A 33 -2.05 6.22 4.52
N ILE A 34 -1.16 5.25 4.29
CA ILE A 34 -0.02 4.96 5.16
C ILE A 34 0.95 6.13 5.22
N GLU A 35 1.24 6.77 4.09
CA GLU A 35 2.09 7.98 4.04
C GLU A 35 1.53 9.12 4.88
N SER A 36 0.20 9.28 4.88
CA SER A 36 -0.46 10.27 5.74
C SER A 36 -0.24 10.01 7.23
N PHE A 37 -0.14 8.74 7.65
CA PHE A 37 0.20 8.39 9.03
C PHE A 37 1.68 8.62 9.33
N LEU A 38 2.57 8.27 8.40
CA LEU A 38 4.02 8.48 8.54
C LEU A 38 4.40 9.96 8.60
N ALA A 39 3.60 10.84 8.00
CA ALA A 39 3.77 12.28 8.07
C ALA A 39 3.32 12.89 9.41
N ARG A 40 2.61 12.16 10.28
CA ARG A 40 2.14 12.69 11.56
C ARG A 40 3.31 12.84 12.54
N PRO A 41 3.50 14.03 13.15
CA PRO A 41 4.49 14.21 14.20
C PRO A 41 4.10 13.43 15.46
N GLY A 42 5.09 12.97 16.23
CA GLY A 42 4.85 12.25 17.50
C GLY A 42 4.48 10.78 17.35
N LEU A 43 4.62 10.20 16.15
CA LEU A 43 4.45 8.77 15.94
C LEU A 43 5.55 7.98 16.67
N ARG A 44 5.15 6.91 17.38
CA ARG A 44 6.12 6.03 18.05
C ARG A 44 7.01 5.34 17.02
N VAL A 45 8.26 5.08 17.38
CA VAL A 45 9.23 4.39 16.50
C VAL A 45 8.69 3.02 16.05
N GLN A 46 8.05 2.29 16.95
CA GLN A 46 7.43 0.99 16.64
C GLN A 46 6.30 1.12 15.61
N ASP A 47 5.41 2.10 15.79
CA ASP A 47 4.28 2.34 14.88
C ASP A 47 4.78 2.78 13.50
N ARG A 48 5.86 3.57 13.46
CA ARG A 48 6.54 3.95 12.22
C ARG A 48 7.10 2.74 11.49
N ALA A 49 7.78 1.84 12.19
CA ALA A 49 8.31 0.61 11.61
C ALA A 49 7.19 -0.30 11.07
N ARG A 50 6.08 -0.45 11.81
CA ARG A 50 4.91 -1.22 11.36
C ARG A 50 4.31 -0.64 10.08
N LEU A 51 4.12 0.68 10.02
CA LEU A 51 3.60 1.36 8.83
C LEU A 51 4.53 1.26 7.62
N THR A 52 5.85 1.38 7.80
CA THR A 52 6.81 1.16 6.72
C THR A 52 6.72 -0.26 6.16
N ALA A 53 6.69 -1.28 7.04
CA ALA A 53 6.55 -2.67 6.61
C ALA A 53 5.24 -2.94 5.84
N LEU A 54 4.14 -2.28 6.23
CA LEU A 54 2.87 -2.37 5.52
C LEU A 54 2.93 -1.74 4.12
N ARG A 55 3.61 -0.60 3.98
CA ARG A 55 3.82 0.04 2.67
C ARG A 55 4.62 -0.88 1.73
N ASP A 56 5.70 -1.46 2.23
CA ASP A 56 6.56 -2.35 1.44
C ASP A 56 5.79 -3.62 1.03
N LEU A 57 4.95 -4.15 1.92
CA LEU A 57 4.06 -5.28 1.62
C LEU A 57 3.06 -4.95 0.51
N ILE A 58 2.44 -3.76 0.52
CA ILE A 58 1.52 -3.33 -0.54
C ILE A 58 2.25 -3.26 -1.89
N GLY A 59 3.46 -2.67 -1.91
CA GLY A 59 4.27 -2.58 -3.12
C GLY A 59 4.67 -3.95 -3.68
N ALA A 60 4.84 -4.96 -2.82
CA ALA A 60 5.16 -6.32 -3.24
C ALA A 60 3.95 -7.08 -3.81
N VAL A 61 2.74 -6.91 -3.25
CA VAL A 61 1.55 -7.70 -3.66
C VAL A 61 0.76 -7.07 -4.79
N ALA A 62 0.83 -5.75 -4.91
CA ALA A 62 0.34 -5.02 -6.04
C ALA A 62 1.55 -4.25 -6.54
N PRO A 63 2.40 -4.86 -7.39
CA PRO A 63 3.29 -4.07 -8.20
C PRO A 63 2.36 -3.04 -8.84
N THR A 64 2.55 -1.77 -8.48
CA THR A 64 2.05 -0.66 -9.27
C THR A 64 2.66 -0.94 -10.60
N GLY A 65 1.95 -1.71 -11.42
CA GLY A 65 2.37 -2.06 -12.74
C GLY A 65 2.68 -0.71 -13.32
N ASP A 66 3.89 -0.60 -13.81
CA ASP A 66 4.15 0.24 -14.94
C ASP A 66 3.23 -0.26 -16.07
N LEU A 67 1.91 -0.04 -15.92
CA LEU A 67 0.90 -0.23 -16.93
C LEU A 67 1.12 0.79 -18.06
N SER A 68 2.23 1.55 -18.03
CA SER A 68 2.71 2.36 -19.15
C SER A 68 3.61 1.55 -20.10
N GLN A 69 4.26 0.47 -19.66
CA GLN A 69 5.15 -0.32 -20.53
C GLN A 69 4.44 -1.47 -21.27
N ASP A 70 3.43 -2.11 -20.70
CA ASP A 70 2.79 -3.26 -21.36
C ASP A 70 1.92 -2.88 -22.57
N PHE A 71 1.39 -1.65 -22.65
CA PHE A 71 0.61 -1.22 -23.83
C PHE A 71 1.45 -0.87 -25.07
N ARG A 72 2.79 -0.80 -24.97
CA ARG A 72 3.64 -0.44 -26.12
C ARG A 72 4.08 -1.63 -26.98
N ILE A 73 4.01 -2.86 -26.47
CA ILE A 73 4.48 -4.03 -27.23
C ILE A 73 3.44 -4.49 -28.27
N ASP A 74 2.14 -4.32 -27.99
CA ASP A 74 1.08 -4.80 -28.89
C ASP A 74 0.82 -3.90 -30.10
N ALA A 75 1.27 -2.64 -30.09
CA ALA A 75 1.03 -1.69 -31.19
C ALA A 75 2.03 -1.80 -32.36
N LEU A 76 3.09 -2.61 -32.23
CA LEU A 76 4.17 -2.73 -33.23
C LEU A 76 4.18 -4.07 -33.99
N THR A 77 3.17 -4.93 -33.78
CA THR A 77 3.04 -6.23 -34.47
C THR A 77 1.79 -6.36 -35.33
N ALA A 78 1.06 -5.26 -35.57
CA ALA A 78 0.04 -5.21 -36.61
C ALA A 78 0.65 -4.64 -37.91
N THR A 79 1.20 -5.57 -38.70
CA THR A 79 1.46 -5.59 -40.17
C THR A 79 1.56 -4.26 -40.93
#